data_AF-A0AAU9SYZ3-F1
#
_entry.id   AF-A0AAU9SYZ3-F1
#
_cell.length_a   1.000
_cell.length_b   1.000
_cell.length_c   1.000
_cell.angle_alpha   90.00
_cell.angle_beta   90.00
_cell.angle_gamma   90.00
#
_symmetry.space_group_name_H-M   'P 1'
#
loop_
_entity.id
_entity.type
_entity.pdbx_description
1 polymer ?
#
loop_
_entity_poly.entity_id
_entity_poly.type
_entity_poly.pdbx_seq_one_letter_code
_entity_poly.pdbx_strand_id
1 'polypeptide(L)'
;MSWWQGFLIFLMLSLCVSSEDSMQYDYLKVPASEFVSSINTIVEVIRQVSSILSPFAEFSGDRRLQNAVSDCMDLLDFSSEELSWSASASENPHGA
;
A
#
# COMPACT_ATOMS: atom_id res chain seq x y z
N MET A 1 29.79 -13.08 -43.28
CA MET A 1 29.50 -12.18 -42.15
C MET A 1 30.82 -11.74 -41.57
N SER A 2 31.10 -10.44 -41.54
CA SER A 2 32.39 -9.94 -41.03
C SER A 2 32.43 -10.04 -39.51
N TRP A 3 33.60 -10.34 -38.93
CA TRP A 3 33.78 -10.52 -37.49
C TRP A 3 33.31 -9.32 -36.66
N TRP A 4 33.42 -8.12 -37.23
CA TRP A 4 32.92 -6.88 -36.65
C TRP A 4 31.39 -6.81 -36.56
N GLN A 5 30.65 -7.47 -37.47
CA GLN A 5 29.18 -7.57 -37.36
C GLN A 5 28.78 -8.40 -36.15
N GLY A 6 29.52 -9.48 -35.85
CA GLY A 6 29.29 -10.28 -34.64
C GLY A 6 29.55 -9.48 -33.36
N PHE A 7 30.61 -8.68 -33.35
CA PHE A 7 30.92 -7.79 -32.24
C PHE A 7 29.83 -6.73 -32.02
N LEU A 8 29.35 -6.09 -33.10
CA LEU A 8 28.27 -5.10 -33.03
C LEU A 8 26.96 -5.71 -32.54
N ILE A 9 26.61 -6.92 -33.00
CA ILE A 9 25.41 -7.64 -32.54
C ILE A 9 25.51 -7.97 -31.04
N PHE A 10 26.67 -8.45 -30.57
CA PHE A 10 26.89 -8.75 -29.17
C PHE A 10 26.81 -7.49 -28.29
N LEU A 11 27.38 -6.37 -28.76
CA LEU A 11 27.33 -5.09 -28.06
C LEU A 11 25.88 -4.56 -27.97
N MET A 12 25.09 -4.69 -29.04
CA MET A 12 23.67 -4.32 -29.03
C MET A 12 22.82 -5.22 -28.12
N LEU A 13 23.08 -6.54 -28.09
CA LEU A 13 22.42 -7.47 -27.15
C LEU A 13 22.76 -7.14 -25.69
N SER A 14 24.01 -6.75 -25.41
CA SER A 14 24.45 -6.32 -24.08
C SER A 14 23.86 -4.97 -23.65
N LEU A 15 23.61 -4.05 -24.58
CA LEU A 15 22.93 -2.79 -24.27
C LEU A 15 21.41 -2.97 -24.11
N CYS A 16 20.77 -3.87 -24.87
CA CYS A 16 19.35 -4.16 -24.70
C CYS A 16 19.01 -4.86 -23.37
N VAL A 17 19.97 -5.56 -22.74
CA VAL A 17 19.77 -6.22 -21.44
C VAL A 17 20.06 -5.31 -20.24
N SER A 18 20.60 -4.11 -20.45
CA SER A 18 21.11 -3.23 -19.37
C SER A 18 20.27 -1.98 -19.12
N SER A 19 19.04 -1.92 -19.65
CA SER A 19 18.12 -0.79 -19.44
C SER A 19 16.82 -1.20 -18.75
N GLU A 20 16.88 -2.15 -17.82
CA GLU A 20 16.09 -2.01 -16.61
C GLU A 20 16.94 -1.17 -15.66
N ASP A 21 17.08 0.12 -15.97
CA ASP A 21 17.41 1.09 -14.93
C ASP A 21 16.24 0.97 -13.96
N SER A 22 16.44 0.17 -12.92
CA SER A 22 15.51 0.04 -11.81
C SER A 22 15.46 1.43 -11.20
N MET A 23 14.64 2.30 -11.79
CA MET A 23 14.34 3.60 -11.23
C MET A 23 13.84 3.29 -9.85
N GLN A 24 14.72 3.49 -8.87
CA GLN A 24 14.42 3.33 -7.48
C GLN A 24 13.46 4.47 -7.19
N TYR A 25 12.19 4.21 -7.45
CA TYR A 25 11.12 5.13 -7.18
C TYR A 25 11.07 5.24 -5.66
N ASP A 26 11.66 6.31 -5.15
CA ASP A 26 11.60 6.65 -3.74
C ASP A 26 10.20 7.24 -3.48
N TYR A 27 9.20 6.36 -3.47
CA TYR A 27 7.79 6.72 -3.26
C TYR A 27 7.56 7.26 -1.85
N LEU A 28 8.43 6.89 -0.90
CA LEU A 28 8.37 7.29 0.49
C LEU A 28 9.51 8.28 0.79
N LYS A 29 9.21 9.32 1.57
CA LYS A 29 10.24 10.24 2.08
C LYS A 29 10.97 9.71 3.33
N VAL A 30 10.61 8.51 3.76
CA VAL A 30 11.07 7.84 4.98
C VAL A 30 11.34 6.36 4.65
N PRO A 31 12.14 5.64 5.44
CA PRO A 31 12.29 4.20 5.28
C PRO A 31 10.94 3.48 5.31
N ALA A 32 10.77 2.45 4.47
CA ALA A 32 9.53 1.67 4.41
C ALA A 32 9.10 1.13 5.77
N SER A 33 10.05 0.70 6.61
CA SER A 33 9.78 0.22 7.97
C SER A 33 9.18 1.29 8.89
N GLU A 34 9.59 2.56 8.75
CA GLU A 34 9.04 3.68 9.53
C GLU A 34 7.60 3.99 9.08
N PHE A 35 7.37 3.98 7.76
CA PHE A 35 6.03 4.14 7.20
C PHE A 35 5.08 3.02 7.63
N VAL A 36 5.50 1.76 7.54
CA VAL A 36 4.72 0.59 7.97
C VAL A 36 4.44 0.64 9.48
N SER A 37 5.41 1.03 10.30
CA SER A 37 5.19 1.21 11.74
C SER A 37 4.13 2.28 12.04
N SER A 38 4.13 3.37 11.27
CA SER A 38 3.11 4.42 11.38
C SER A 38 1.73 3.90 10.97
N ILE A 39 1.64 3.15 9.87
CA ILE A 39 0.39 2.49 9.44
C ILE A 39 -0.14 1.55 10.52
N ASN A 40 0.70 0.69 11.09
CA ASN A 40 0.29 -0.25 12.13
C ASN A 40 -0.29 0.48 13.35
N THR A 41 0.28 1.63 13.71
CA THR A 41 -0.26 2.49 14.78
C THR A 41 -1.64 3.05 14.41
N ILE A 42 -1.81 3.53 13.17
CA ILE A 42 -3.11 4.06 12.70
C ILE A 42 -4.18 2.96 12.65
N VAL A 43 -3.85 1.77 12.16
CA VAL A 43 -4.77 0.61 12.14
C VAL A 43 -5.22 0.25 13.56
N GLU A 44 -4.31 0.30 14.53
CA GLU A 44 -4.66 0.07 15.93
C GLU A 44 -5.60 1.15 16.49
N VAL A 45 -5.36 2.42 16.15
CA VAL A 45 -6.28 3.52 16.50
C VAL A 45 -7.65 3.33 15.84
N ILE A 46 -7.70 2.93 14.57
CA ILE A 46 -8.95 2.62 13.86
C ILE A 46 -9.72 1.54 14.62
N ARG A 47 -9.07 0.43 15.02
CA ARG A 47 -9.72 -0.64 15.80
C ARG A 47 -10.30 -0.12 17.12
N GLN A 48 -9.57 0.75 17.82
CA GLN A 48 -10.05 1.36 19.06
C GLN A 48 -11.28 2.25 18.82
N VAL A 49 -11.25 3.10 17.80
CA VAL A 49 -12.39 3.95 17.44
C VAL A 49 -13.60 3.10 17.05
N SER A 50 -13.39 2.06 16.23
CA SER A 50 -14.44 1.13 15.85
C SER A 50 -15.08 0.45 17.05
N SER A 51 -14.29 0.04 18.05
CA SER A 51 -14.80 -0.52 19.31
C SER A 51 -15.58 0.49 20.15
N ILE A 52 -15.23 1.78 20.10
CA ILE A 52 -15.96 2.85 20.80
C ILE A 52 -17.31 3.10 20.12
N LEU A 53 -17.34 3.01 18.80
CA LEU A 53 -18.53 3.28 17.98
C LEU A 53 -19.52 2.11 17.93
N SER A 54 -19.06 0.86 18.05
CA SER A 54 -19.91 -0.33 17.86
C SER A 54 -21.19 -0.36 18.72
N PRO A 55 -21.22 0.08 20.00
CA PRO A 55 -22.45 0.07 20.79
C PRO A 55 -23.52 1.03 20.24
N PHE A 56 -23.11 2.08 19.51
CA PHE A 56 -24.03 3.04 18.90
C PHE A 56 -24.61 2.54 17.56
N ALA A 57 -23.97 1.58 16.90
CA ALA A 57 -24.50 0.94 15.69
C ALA A 57 -25.75 0.09 16.01
N GLU A 58 -25.78 -0.51 17.21
CA GLU A 58 -26.90 -1.33 17.70
C GLU A 58 -27.96 -0.52 18.48
N PHE A 59 -27.76 0.80 18.61
CA PHE A 59 -28.62 1.65 19.44
C PHE A 59 -30.01 1.86 18.82
N SER A 60 -31.05 1.20 19.34
CA SER A 60 -32.41 1.20 18.78
C SER A 60 -33.18 2.54 18.80
N GLY A 61 -32.64 3.61 19.42
CA GLY A 61 -33.38 4.86 19.67
C GLY A 61 -33.36 5.90 18.54
N ASP A 62 -32.30 5.95 17.71
CA ASP A 62 -32.20 6.91 16.60
C ASP A 62 -31.60 6.24 15.36
N ARG A 63 -32.44 6.06 14.33
CA ARG A 63 -32.05 5.40 13.09
C ARG A 63 -31.09 6.24 12.22
N ARG A 64 -31.10 7.57 12.35
CA ARG A 64 -30.13 8.43 11.68
C ARG A 64 -28.76 8.27 12.32
N LEU A 65 -28.71 8.18 13.65
CA LEU A 65 -27.47 7.91 14.38
C LEU A 65 -26.93 6.51 14.03
N GLN A 66 -27.78 5.47 14.08
CA GLN A 66 -27.38 4.10 13.70
C GLN A 66 -26.75 4.07 12.30
N ASN A 67 -27.41 4.66 11.30
CA ASN A 67 -26.89 4.70 9.93
C ASN A 67 -25.55 5.45 9.87
N ALA A 68 -25.44 6.63 10.47
CA ALA A 68 -24.21 7.40 10.47
C ALA A 68 -23.04 6.67 11.14
N VAL A 69 -23.32 5.92 12.21
CA VAL A 69 -22.32 5.09 12.89
C VAL A 69 -21.94 3.89 12.01
N SER A 70 -22.90 3.21 11.39
CA SER A 70 -22.64 2.11 10.45
C SER A 70 -21.78 2.57 9.28
N ASP A 71 -22.14 3.69 8.65
CA ASP A 71 -21.38 4.28 7.54
C ASP A 71 -19.94 4.63 7.98
N CYS A 72 -19.77 5.12 9.22
CA CYS A 72 -18.46 5.43 9.77
C CYS A 72 -17.63 4.17 10.01
N MET A 73 -18.24 3.11 10.56
CA MET A 73 -17.60 1.82 10.77
C MET A 73 -17.13 1.20 9.46
N ASP A 74 -17.97 1.23 8.42
CA ASP A 74 -17.62 0.71 7.08
C ASP A 74 -16.44 1.49 6.48
N LEU A 75 -16.42 2.82 6.62
CA LEU A 75 -15.31 3.65 6.16
C LEU A 75 -14.00 3.40 6.94
N LEU A 76 -14.10 3.16 8.25
CA LEU A 76 -12.96 2.83 9.10
C LEU A 76 -12.36 1.47 8.72
N ASP A 77 -13.21 0.47 8.47
CA ASP A 77 -12.78 -0.86 8.03
C ASP A 77 -12.09 -0.80 6.66
N PHE A 78 -12.74 -0.15 5.67
CA PHE A 78 -12.15 0.10 4.36
C PHE A 78 -10.80 0.83 4.45
N SER A 79 -10.70 1.86 5.30
CA SER A 79 -9.44 2.58 5.52
C SER A 79 -8.36 1.67 6.10
N SER A 80 -8.71 0.76 7.02
CA SER A 80 -7.77 -0.21 7.59
C SER A 80 -7.26 -1.20 6.54
N GLU A 81 -8.12 -1.65 5.62
CA GLU A 81 -7.73 -2.53 4.52
C GLU A 81 -6.76 -1.82 3.55
N GLU A 82 -7.09 -0.61 3.10
CA GLU A 82 -6.24 0.18 2.19
C GLU A 82 -4.88 0.53 2.81
N LEU A 83 -4.85 0.85 4.11
CA LEU A 83 -3.60 1.08 4.84
C LEU A 83 -2.78 -0.21 4.94
N SER A 84 -3.41 -1.34 5.22
CA SER A 84 -2.72 -2.64 5.29
C SER A 84 -2.15 -3.04 3.92
N TRP A 85 -2.87 -2.76 2.84
CA TRP A 85 -2.37 -2.95 1.48
C TRP A 85 -1.20 -2.03 1.17
N SER A 86 -1.27 -0.76 1.58
CA SER A 86 -0.18 0.21 1.45
C SER A 86 1.09 -0.25 2.19
N ALA A 87 0.95 -0.83 3.38
CA ALA A 87 2.07 -1.40 4.12
C ALA A 87 2.69 -2.60 3.36
N SER A 88 1.87 -3.54 2.89
CA SER A 88 2.33 -4.69 2.11
C SER A 88 3.08 -4.28 0.84
N ALA A 89 2.55 -3.31 0.09
CA ALA A 89 3.22 -2.77 -1.09
C ALA A 89 4.53 -2.04 -0.76
N SER A 90 4.63 -1.42 0.43
CA SER A 90 5.85 -0.76 0.88
C SER A 90 6.93 -1.76 1.32
N GLU A 91 6.53 -2.88 1.91
CA GLU A 91 7.44 -3.97 2.28
C GLU A 91 7.87 -4.81 1.06
N ASN A 92 7.00 -4.91 0.06
CA ASN A 92 7.26 -5.64 -1.18
C ASN A 92 7.00 -4.79 -2.44
N PRO A 93 7.90 -3.85 -2.77
CA PRO A 93 7.69 -2.87 -3.84
C PRO A 93 7.74 -3.44 -5.26
N HIS A 94 8.17 -4.69 -5.44
CA HIS A 94 8.24 -5.36 -6.74
C HIS A 94 7.11 -6.38 -6.96
N GLY A 95 6.14 -6.44 -6.03
CA GLY A 95 5.04 -7.40 -6.08
C GLY A 95 5.41 -8.77 -5.51
N ALA A 96 4.39 -9.58 -5.22
CA ALA A 96 4.54 -10.97 -4.79
C ALA A 96 4.78 -11.92 -5.97
#